data_AF-A0A504Y4V4-F1
#
_entry.id   AF-A0A504Y4V4-F1
#
_cell.length_a   1.000
_cell.length_b   1.000
_cell.length_c   1.000
_cell.angle_alpha   90.00
_cell.angle_beta   90.00
_cell.angle_gamma   90.00
#
_symmetry.space_group_name_H-M   'P 1'
#
loop_
_entity.id
_entity.type
_entity.pdbx_description
1 polymer ?
#
loop_
_entity_poly.entity_id
_entity_poly.type
_entity_poly.pdbx_seq_one_letter_code
_entity_poly.pdbx_strand_id
1 'polypeptide(L)'
;MKLTVCFGDTKVVVPCGSGDISVRNLAFNSLKRVRNTLPKLGPHDRVVVHSVTIARDGGILDWDDLVRDVLDDRELVLSILVDIIFVVTFQC
;
A
#
# COMPACT_ATOMS: atom_id res chain seq x y z
N MET A 1 10.59 12.08 5.32
CA MET A 1 9.63 10.96 5.37
C MET A 1 10.00 9.73 4.56
N LYS A 2 10.14 8.59 5.25
CA LYS A 2 10.14 7.24 4.69
C LYS A 2 9.12 6.42 5.46
N LEU A 3 8.25 5.71 4.77
CA LEU A 3 7.20 4.90 5.38
C LEU A 3 7.40 3.45 5.02
N THR A 4 7.09 2.55 5.95
CA THR A 4 7.04 1.12 5.66
C THR A 4 5.59 0.75 5.45
N VAL A 5 5.28 0.14 4.31
CA VAL A 5 3.94 -0.34 3.96
C VAL A 5 3.94 -1.87 3.99
N CYS A 6 2.97 -2.46 4.70
CA CYS A 6 2.82 -3.90 4.76
C CYS A 6 1.72 -4.41 3.82
N PHE A 7 1.99 -5.55 3.20
CA PHE A 7 1.13 -6.31 2.28
C PHE A 7 1.11 -7.76 2.76
N GLY A 8 0.22 -8.07 3.71
CA GLY A 8 0.31 -9.32 4.48
C GLY A 8 1.69 -9.45 5.12
N ASP A 9 2.43 -10.51 4.79
CA ASP A 9 3.79 -10.76 5.29
C ASP A 9 4.88 -9.95 4.57
N THR A 10 4.57 -9.34 3.42
CA THR A 10 5.55 -8.57 2.65
C THR A 10 5.60 -7.13 3.12
N LYS A 11 6.79 -6.61 3.39
CA LYS A 11 6.99 -5.20 3.78
C LYS A 11 7.80 -4.47 2.70
N VAL A 12 7.35 -3.29 2.32
CA VAL A 12 8.08 -2.42 1.37
C VAL A 12 8.28 -1.04 1.95
N VAL A 13 9.46 -0.47 1.72
CA VAL A 13 9.76 0.91 2.14
C VAL A 13 9.48 1.86 0.98
N VAL A 14 8.69 2.90 1.27
CA VAL A 14 8.31 3.94 0.31
C VAL A 14 8.91 5.28 0.74
N PRO A 15 9.80 5.88 -0.07
CA PRO A 15 10.26 7.24 0.16
C PRO A 15 9.14 8.22 -0.18
N CYS A 16 8.78 9.09 0.76
CA CYS A 16 7.68 10.05 0.62
C CYS A 16 8.15 11.51 0.61
N GLY A 17 9.47 11.76 0.65
CA GLY A 17 10.02 13.12 0.68
C GLY A 17 9.55 13.88 1.91
N SER A 18 8.89 15.02 1.70
CA SER A 18 8.27 15.86 2.75
C SER A 18 6.90 15.36 3.21
N GLY A 19 6.35 14.31 2.61
CA GLY A 19 5.00 13.80 2.94
C GLY A 19 3.85 14.54 2.24
N ASP A 20 4.14 15.43 1.28
CA ASP A 20 3.15 16.16 0.47
C ASP A 20 2.47 15.29 -0.61
N ILE A 21 2.44 13.97 -0.41
CA ILE A 21 1.74 13.02 -1.27
C ILE A 21 0.46 12.58 -0.57
N SER A 22 -0.59 12.29 -1.34
CA SER A 22 -1.80 11.71 -0.79
C SER A 22 -1.63 10.24 -0.39
N VAL A 23 -2.51 9.75 0.48
CA VAL A 23 -2.60 8.33 0.84
C VAL A 23 -2.80 7.45 -0.41
N ARG A 24 -3.57 7.93 -1.40
CA ARG A 24 -3.71 7.28 -2.72
C ARG A 24 -2.36 7.09 -3.43
N ASN A 25 -1.54 8.14 -3.46
CA ASN A 25 -0.23 8.08 -4.10
C ASN A 25 0.75 7.20 -3.31
N LEU A 26 0.66 7.19 -1.97
CA LEU A 26 1.42 6.27 -1.12
C LEU A 26 1.10 4.81 -1.48
N ALA A 27 -0.19 4.45 -1.57
CA ALA A 27 -0.63 3.11 -1.93
C ALA A 27 -0.21 2.71 -3.35
N PHE A 28 -0.27 3.63 -4.31
CA PHE A 28 0.18 3.34 -5.67
C PHE A 28 1.71 3.12 -5.76
N ASN A 29 2.48 3.92 -5.03
CA ASN A 29 3.94 3.80 -4.98
C ASN A 29 4.37 2.52 -4.23
N SER A 30 3.64 2.12 -3.19
CA SER A 30 3.89 0.86 -2.49
C SER A 30 3.54 -0.35 -3.36
N LEU A 31 2.44 -0.30 -4.12
CA LEU A 31 2.06 -1.33 -5.09
C LEU A 31 3.13 -1.57 -6.16
N LYS A 32 3.70 -0.51 -6.73
CA LYS A 32 4.78 -0.64 -7.73
C LYS A 32 5.97 -1.42 -7.18
N ARG A 33 6.31 -1.19 -5.90
CA ARG A 33 7.43 -1.86 -5.22
C ARG A 33 7.08 -3.31 -4.89
N VAL A 34 5.88 -3.56 -4.36
CA VAL A 34 5.47 -4.92 -3.99
C VAL A 34 5.36 -5.84 -5.21
N ARG A 35 4.88 -5.33 -6.37
CA ARG A 35 4.85 -6.10 -7.62
C ARG A 35 6.22 -6.58 -8.08
N ASN A 36 7.27 -5.79 -7.87
CA ASN A 36 8.64 -6.20 -8.20
C ASN A 36 9.22 -7.20 -7.19
N THR A 37 8.59 -7.34 -6.01
CA THR A 37 9.11 -8.17 -4.90
C THR A 37 8.32 -9.47 -4.76
N LEU A 38 7.08 -9.54 -5.26
CA LEU A 38 6.24 -10.72 -5.21
C LEU A 38 6.55 -11.65 -6.40
N PRO A 39 7.16 -12.84 -6.18
CA PRO A 39 7.52 -13.76 -7.26
C PRO A 39 6.32 -14.48 -7.90
N LYS A 40 5.10 -14.26 -7.40
CA LYS A 40 3.89 -15.04 -7.75
C LYS A 40 2.85 -14.30 -8.58
N LEU A 41 3.08 -13.03 -8.93
CA LEU A 41 2.09 -12.27 -9.68
C LEU A 41 2.28 -12.48 -11.19
N GLY A 42 1.36 -13.18 -11.82
CA GLY A 42 1.29 -13.31 -13.26
C GLY A 42 1.00 -11.97 -13.96
N PRO A 43 1.25 -11.86 -15.27
CA PRO A 43 1.02 -10.63 -16.03
C PRO A 43 -0.44 -10.16 -16.02
N HIS A 44 -1.39 -11.08 -15.80
CA HIS A 44 -2.82 -10.80 -15.73
C HIS A 44 -3.35 -10.59 -14.30
N ASP A 45 -2.51 -10.79 -13.29
CA ASP A 45 -2.94 -10.60 -11.91
C ASP A 45 -3.08 -9.11 -11.60
N ARG A 46 -4.28 -8.73 -11.20
CA ARG A 46 -4.60 -7.36 -10.80
C ARG A 46 -4.56 -7.25 -9.28
N VAL A 47 -3.75 -6.32 -8.78
CA VAL A 47 -3.71 -5.97 -7.36
C VAL A 47 -4.53 -4.71 -7.16
N VAL A 48 -5.51 -4.75 -6.26
CA VAL A 48 -6.36 -3.61 -5.91
C VAL A 48 -6.26 -3.36 -4.41
N VAL A 49 -6.08 -2.09 -4.04
CA VAL A 49 -5.94 -1.64 -2.66
C VAL A 49 -7.31 -1.11 -2.24
N HIS A 50 -7.97 -1.79 -1.30
CA HIS A 50 -9.34 -1.44 -0.89
C HIS A 50 -9.37 -0.38 0.21
N SER A 51 -8.45 -0.48 1.17
CA SER A 51 -8.28 0.48 2.26
C SER A 51 -6.83 0.51 2.74
N VAL A 52 -6.46 1.61 3.39
CA VAL A 52 -5.18 1.77 4.09
C VAL A 52 -5.48 2.00 5.56
N THR A 53 -4.77 1.29 6.44
CA THR A 53 -4.98 1.38 7.88
C THR A 53 -3.69 1.63 8.63
N ILE A 54 -3.79 2.35 9.75
CA ILE A 54 -2.67 2.60 10.65
C ILE A 54 -2.36 1.32 11.43
N ALA A 55 -1.07 1.11 11.68
CA ALA A 55 -0.57 -0.13 12.26
C ALA A 55 -0.95 -0.41 13.68
N ARG A 56 -0.97 0.66 14.44
CA ARG A 56 -0.97 0.55 15.87
C ARG A 56 -2.37 0.32 16.42
N ASP A 57 -3.34 0.93 15.77
CA ASP A 57 -4.72 1.09 16.24
C ASP A 57 -5.77 0.73 15.18
N GLY A 58 -5.37 0.49 13.93
CA GLY A 58 -6.28 0.12 12.85
C GLY A 58 -7.10 1.30 12.29
N GLY A 59 -6.69 2.54 12.55
CA GLY A 59 -7.36 3.72 12.00
C GLY A 59 -7.36 3.71 10.47
N ILE A 60 -8.53 3.87 9.83
CA ILE A 60 -8.65 3.94 8.37
C ILE A 60 -8.22 5.34 7.92
N LEU A 61 -7.41 5.40 6.85
CA LEU A 61 -6.99 6.65 6.23
C LEU A 61 -7.86 6.98 5.01
N ASP A 62 -8.23 8.25 4.87
CA ASP A 62 -8.89 8.73 3.65
C ASP A 62 -7.88 8.78 2.49
N TRP A 63 -8.34 8.52 1.27
CA TRP A 63 -7.49 8.51 0.08
C TRP A 63 -6.91 9.88 -0.27
N ASP A 64 -7.65 10.93 0.08
CA ASP A 64 -7.36 12.30 -0.32
C ASP A 64 -6.59 13.06 0.79
N ASP A 65 -6.42 12.45 1.98
CA ASP A 65 -5.55 12.96 3.03
C ASP A 65 -4.08 12.99 2.58
N LEU A 66 -3.35 14.00 3.06
CA LEU A 66 -1.91 14.06 2.88
C LEU A 66 -1.21 13.20 3.91
N VAL A 67 -0.22 12.45 3.46
CA VAL A 67 0.56 11.55 4.31
C VAL A 67 1.14 12.29 5.51
N ARG A 68 1.69 13.50 5.33
CA ARG A 68 2.25 14.31 6.43
C ARG A 68 1.24 14.73 7.50
N ASP A 69 -0.05 14.75 7.18
CA ASP A 69 -1.09 15.21 8.11
C ASP A 69 -1.62 14.07 8.98
N VAL A 70 -1.49 12.83 8.49
CA VAL A 70 -2.02 11.62 9.14
C VAL A 70 -0.96 10.62 9.62
N LEU A 71 0.29 10.74 9.16
CA LEU A 71 1.35 9.77 9.40
C LEU A 71 2.68 10.43 9.77
N ASP A 72 3.38 9.83 10.74
CA ASP A 72 4.68 10.32 11.22
C ASP A 72 5.87 9.60 10.55
N ASP A 73 7.03 10.28 10.49
CA ASP A 73 8.29 9.81 9.90
C ASP A 73 8.83 8.47 10.47
N ARG A 74 8.30 8.04 11.62
CA ARG A 74 8.70 6.81 12.33
C ARG A 74 7.61 5.73 12.33
N GLU A 75 6.44 6.02 11.78
CA GLU A 75 5.35 5.03 11.77
C GLU A 75 5.56 3.99 10.66
N LEU A 76 5.36 2.74 11.06
CA LEU A 76 5.10 1.64 10.14
C LEU A 76 3.64 1.81 9.73
N VAL A 77 3.36 2.11 8.46
CA VAL A 77 1.98 2.22 7.96
C VAL A 77 1.53 0.83 7.58
N LEU A 78 0.55 0.29 8.29
CA LEU A 78 0.24 -1.13 8.18
C LEU A 78 -0.59 -1.47 6.96
N SER A 79 -0.55 -2.78 6.75
CA SER A 79 -1.52 -3.63 6.11
C SER A 79 -2.51 -2.85 5.29
N ILE A 80 -2.09 -2.61 4.05
CA ILE A 80 -3.08 -2.56 3.01
C ILE A 80 -3.78 -3.93 3.10
N LEU A 81 -5.04 -3.92 3.52
CA LEU A 81 -5.91 -5.07 3.30
C LEU A 81 -6.17 -5.08 1.80
N VAL A 82 -5.18 -5.62 1.08
CA VAL A 82 -5.35 -6.04 -0.28
C VAL A 82 -6.17 -7.30 -0.11
N ASP A 83 -7.48 -7.19 -0.28
CA ASP A 83 -8.16 -8.30 -0.91
C ASP A 83 -7.46 -8.44 -2.26
N ILE A 84 -6.46 -9.33 -2.32
CA ILE A 84 -5.96 -9.83 -3.59
C ILE A 84 -7.13 -10.63 -4.12
N ILE A 85 -8.09 -9.93 -4.72
CA ILE A 85 -9.01 -10.53 -5.64
C ILE A 85 -8.12 -10.89 -6.81
N PHE A 86 -7.60 -12.11 -6.79
CA PHE A 86 -7.18 -12.77 -8.01
C PHE A 86 -8.42 -12.80 -8.89
N VAL A 87 -8.59 -11.77 -9.72
CA VAL A 87 -9.45 -11.89 -10.89
C VAL A 87 -8.66 -12.80 -11.82
N VAL A 88 -8.75 -14.11 -11.58
CA VAL A 88 -8.44 -15.10 -12.60
C VAL A 88 -9.52 -14.89 -13.65
N THR A 89 -9.25 -14.03 -14.64
CA THR A 89 -9.98 -14.12 -15.89
C THR A 89 -9.63 -15.48 -16.47
N PHE A 90 -10.46 -16.48 -16.19
CA PHE A 90 -10.63 -17.61 -17.10
C PHE A 90 -11.05 -16.99 -18.44
N GLN A 91 -10.09 -16.75 -19.32
CA GLN A 91 -10.40 -16.72 -20.74
C GLN A 91 -10.68 -18.17 -21.11
N CYS A 92 -11.97 -18.50 -21.20
CA CYS A 92 -12.43 -19.64 -21.99
C CYS A 92 -11.99 -19.48 -23.44
#